data_AF-A0A7K0W3B3-F1
#
_entry.id   AF-A0A7K0W3B3-F1
#
_cell.length_a   1.000
_cell.length_b   1.000
_cell.length_c   1.000
_cell.angle_alpha   90.00
_cell.angle_beta   90.00
_cell.angle_gamma   90.00
#
_symmetry.space_group_name_H-M   'P 1'
#
loop_
_entity.id
_entity.type
_entity.pdbx_description
1 polymer ?
#
loop_
_entity_poly.entity_id
_entity_poly.type
_entity_poly.pdbx_seq_one_letter_code
_entity_poly.pdbx_strand_id
1 'polypeptide(L)'
;MGTRERRARSNVSDRELSRLFLSALNNRSVNGIALAAVGGYGRGELSPGSDLDILLLHSGQFKPDDLLAFVNALLYPIWDGRTSSADIPRSVDHSVRTR
;
A
#
# COMPACT_ATOMS: atom_id res chain seq x y z
N MET A 1 -6.88 -15.03 -17.39
CA MET A 1 -5.63 -14.48 -16.84
C MET A 1 -4.86 -15.61 -16.16
N GLY A 2 -3.65 -15.90 -16.61
CA GLY A 2 -2.82 -17.00 -16.11
C GLY A 2 -2.18 -16.70 -14.75
N THR A 3 -1.73 -17.72 -14.04
CA THR A 3 -1.03 -17.61 -12.74
C THR A 3 0.19 -16.69 -12.81
N ARG A 4 0.94 -16.72 -13.91
CA ARG A 4 2.08 -15.82 -14.15
C ARG A 4 1.69 -14.35 -14.20
N GLU A 5 0.60 -14.02 -14.89
CA GLU A 5 0.16 -12.64 -15.05
C GLU A 5 -0.32 -12.07 -13.71
N ARG A 6 -1.03 -12.87 -12.91
CA ARG A 6 -1.47 -12.49 -11.56
C ARG A 6 -0.28 -12.23 -10.64
N ARG A 7 0.73 -13.10 -10.69
CA ARG A 7 1.96 -12.93 -9.91
C ARG A 7 2.74 -11.70 -10.35
N ALA A 8 2.87 -11.46 -11.66
CA ALA A 8 3.52 -10.28 -12.18
C ALA A 8 2.83 -9.01 -11.69
N ARG A 9 1.48 -8.98 -11.68
CA ARG A 9 0.71 -7.85 -11.16
C ARG A 9 0.93 -7.63 -9.65
N SER A 10 0.89 -8.70 -8.84
CA SER A 10 1.23 -8.61 -7.42
C SER A 10 2.63 -8.05 -7.21
N ASN A 11 3.63 -8.52 -7.96
CA ASN A 11 5.01 -8.05 -7.84
C ASN A 11 5.16 -6.56 -8.20
N VAL A 12 4.37 -6.04 -9.15
CA VAL A 12 4.37 -4.59 -9.47
C VAL A 12 3.78 -3.80 -8.30
N SER A 13 2.66 -4.27 -7.72
CA SER A 13 2.08 -3.65 -6.52
C SER A 13 3.06 -3.68 -5.33
N ASP A 14 3.80 -4.77 -5.12
CA ASP A 14 4.79 -4.90 -4.04
C ASP A 14 5.89 -3.84 -4.17
N ARG A 15 6.39 -3.60 -5.38
CA ARG A 15 7.43 -2.59 -5.64
C ARG A 15 6.92 -1.19 -5.35
N GLU A 16 5.70 -0.88 -5.79
CA GLU A 16 5.08 0.43 -5.53
C GLU A 16 4.86 0.66 -4.04
N LEU A 17 4.26 -0.30 -3.34
CA LEU A 17 4.03 -0.19 -1.89
C LEU A 17 5.34 -0.09 -1.11
N SER A 18 6.36 -0.86 -1.50
CA SER A 18 7.69 -0.76 -0.87
C SER A 18 8.29 0.63 -1.07
N ARG A 19 8.16 1.19 -2.28
CA ARG A 19 8.65 2.55 -2.58
C ARG A 19 7.92 3.61 -1.75
N LEU A 20 6.59 3.53 -1.68
CA LEU A 20 5.77 4.45 -0.90
C LEU A 20 6.06 4.33 0.60
N PHE A 21 6.22 3.10 1.11
CA PHE A 21 6.57 2.83 2.50
C PHE A 21 7.91 3.48 2.87
N LEU A 22 8.95 3.27 2.06
CA LEU A 22 10.25 3.89 2.27
C LEU A 22 10.20 5.42 2.17
N SER A 23 9.41 5.96 1.23
CA SER A 23 9.20 7.40 1.11
C SER A 23 8.49 7.99 2.33
N ALA A 24 7.47 7.30 2.85
CA ALA A 24 6.70 7.72 4.01
C ALA A 24 7.52 7.68 5.30
N LEU A 25 8.51 6.79 5.39
CA LEU A 25 9.44 6.74 6.53
C LEU A 25 10.31 8.00 6.63
N ASN A 26 10.65 8.69 5.53
CA ASN A 26 11.36 9.98 5.52
C ASN A 26 12.56 10.06 6.53
N ASN A 27 13.52 9.14 6.42
CA ASN A 27 14.68 8.97 7.32
C ASN A 27 14.37 8.62 8.79
N ARG A 28 13.13 8.27 9.13
CA ARG A 28 12.78 7.68 10.43
C ARG A 28 13.23 6.23 10.48
N SER A 29 13.58 5.75 11.67
CA SER A 29 13.94 4.35 11.87
C SER A 29 12.79 3.44 11.46
N VAL A 30 13.13 2.38 10.70
CA VAL A 30 12.20 1.31 10.28
C VAL A 30 11.73 0.47 11.48
N ASN A 31 12.29 0.69 12.66
CA ASN A 31 12.04 -0.15 13.82
C ASN A 31 10.61 0.03 14.33
N GLY A 32 9.88 -1.08 14.39
CA GLY A 32 8.56 -1.13 14.99
C GLY A 32 7.41 -0.75 14.05
N ILE A 33 7.62 -0.72 12.73
CA ILE A 33 6.53 -0.60 11.77
C ILE A 33 6.71 -1.56 10.61
N ALA A 34 5.64 -2.22 10.17
CA ALA A 34 5.65 -3.19 9.09
C ALA A 34 4.39 -3.08 8.24
N LEU A 35 4.54 -3.32 6.93
CA LEU A 35 3.45 -3.39 5.96
C LEU A 35 3.36 -4.81 5.43
N ALA A 36 2.17 -5.41 5.49
CA ALA A 36 1.90 -6.76 5.02
C ALA A 36 0.80 -6.76 3.96
N ALA A 37 1.06 -7.44 2.84
CA ALA A 37 0.03 -7.80 1.87
C ALA A 37 -0.80 -8.97 2.42
N VAL A 38 -2.12 -8.86 2.37
CA VAL A 38 -3.04 -9.91 2.85
C VAL A 38 -3.98 -10.37 1.73
N GLY A 39 -4.84 -11.35 2.00
CA GLY A 39 -5.81 -11.83 1.02
C GLY A 39 -5.19 -12.42 -0.26
N GLY A 40 -5.87 -12.23 -1.39
CA GLY A 40 -5.39 -12.69 -2.70
C GLY A 40 -4.14 -11.95 -3.17
N TYR A 41 -3.97 -10.70 -2.74
CA TYR A 41 -2.77 -9.93 -3.00
C TYR A 41 -1.54 -10.58 -2.33
N GLY A 42 -1.64 -10.91 -1.04
CA GLY A 42 -0.58 -11.57 -0.28
C GLY A 42 -0.19 -12.95 -0.82
N ARG A 43 -1.11 -13.65 -1.50
CA ARG A 43 -0.79 -14.92 -2.20
C ARG A 43 -0.16 -14.75 -3.57
N GLY A 44 -0.05 -13.52 -4.09
CA GLY A 44 0.45 -13.27 -5.43
C GLY A 44 -0.58 -13.50 -6.53
N GLU A 45 -1.88 -13.40 -6.20
CA GLU A 45 -3.00 -13.77 -7.07
C GLU A 45 -3.82 -12.56 -7.55
N LEU A 46 -3.22 -11.37 -7.59
CA LEU A 46 -3.95 -10.13 -7.89
C LEU A 46 -4.58 -10.18 -9.30
N SER A 47 -5.90 -9.98 -9.35
CA SER A 47 -6.66 -9.89 -10.61
C SER A 47 -6.77 -8.43 -11.08
N PRO A 48 -7.11 -8.18 -12.35
CA PRO A 48 -7.24 -6.81 -12.87
C PRO A 48 -8.38 -6.08 -12.15
N GLY A 49 -8.14 -4.85 -11.70
CA GLY A 49 -9.13 -4.06 -10.97
C GLY A 49 -9.45 -4.55 -9.56
N SER A 50 -8.72 -5.55 -9.03
CA SER A 50 -8.88 -5.96 -7.63
C SER A 50 -8.27 -4.95 -6.68
N ASP A 51 -8.91 -4.79 -5.51
CA ASP A 51 -8.41 -3.98 -4.41
C ASP A 51 -7.08 -4.54 -3.84
N LEU A 52 -6.32 -3.67 -3.19
CA LEU A 52 -5.10 -4.02 -2.47
C LEU A 52 -5.42 -4.18 -0.98
N ASP A 53 -5.54 -5.41 -0.53
CA ASP A 53 -5.69 -5.70 0.89
C ASP A 53 -4.32 -5.60 1.58
N ILE A 54 -4.13 -4.59 2.42
CA ILE A 54 -2.89 -4.34 3.16
C ILE A 54 -3.15 -4.17 4.66
N LEU A 55 -2.19 -4.60 5.48
CA LEU A 55 -2.20 -4.43 6.92
C LEU A 55 -0.96 -3.67 7.36
N LEU A 56 -1.16 -2.60 8.13
CA LEU A 56 -0.09 -1.87 8.79
C LEU A 56 0.01 -2.31 10.26
N LEU A 57 1.18 -2.79 10.64
CA LEU A 57 1.50 -3.22 11.99
C LEU A 57 2.49 -2.23 12.60
N HIS A 58 2.31 -1.88 13.87
CA HIS A 58 3.27 -1.06 14.60
C HIS A 58 3.48 -1.58 16.03
N SER A 59 4.66 -1.34 16.61
CA SER A 59 5.08 -1.83 17.94
C SER A 59 4.48 -1.07 19.12
N GLY A 60 3.58 -0.10 18.87
CA GLY A 60 3.05 0.79 19.90
C GLY A 60 4.00 1.88 20.39
N GLN A 61 5.22 1.97 19.84
CA GLN A 61 6.23 2.96 20.26
C GLN A 61 6.10 4.34 19.58
N PHE A 62 5.23 4.44 18.58
CA PHE A 62 4.98 5.68 17.85
C PHE A 62 4.02 6.58 18.61
N LYS A 63 4.30 7.88 18.64
CA LYS A 63 3.29 8.87 19.05
C LYS A 63 2.12 8.82 18.08
N PRO A 64 0.87 9.01 18.53
CA PRO A 64 -0.30 8.96 17.67
C PRO A 64 -0.20 9.87 16.43
N ASP A 65 0.28 11.11 16.61
CA ASP A 65 0.42 12.08 15.52
C ASP A 65 1.47 11.66 14.48
N ASP A 66 2.57 11.06 14.94
CA ASP A 66 3.63 10.54 14.06
C ASP A 66 3.15 9.34 13.25
N LEU A 67 2.37 8.45 13.88
CA LEU A 67 1.76 7.32 13.20
C LEU A 67 0.73 7.79 12.17
N LEU A 68 -0.12 8.76 12.52
CA LEU A 68 -1.10 9.32 11.61
C LEU A 68 -0.43 10.01 10.41
N ALA A 69 0.60 10.81 10.64
CA ALA A 69 1.37 11.45 9.58
C ALA A 69 2.00 10.41 8.64
N PHE A 70 2.57 9.33 9.19
CA PHE A 70 3.12 8.23 8.40
C PHE A 70 2.04 7.51 7.57
N VAL A 71 0.92 7.13 8.20
CA VAL A 71 -0.20 6.44 7.54
C VAL A 71 -0.73 7.28 6.40
N ASN A 72 -0.91 8.58 6.62
CA ASN A 72 -1.37 9.52 5.60
C ASN A 72 -0.36 9.63 4.45
N ALA A 73 0.93 9.77 4.75
CA ALA A 73 1.99 9.83 3.74
C ALA A 73 2.08 8.54 2.90
N LEU A 74 1.68 7.39 3.45
CA LEU A 74 1.61 6.11 2.74
C LEU A 74 0.33 5.96 1.91
N LEU A 75 -0.84 6.26 2.49
CA LEU A 75 -2.15 5.93 1.89
C LEU A 75 -2.64 6.98 0.89
N TYR A 76 -2.42 8.28 1.13
CA TYR A 76 -2.90 9.32 0.22
C TYR A 76 -2.33 9.20 -1.20
N PRO A 77 -1.03 8.89 -1.41
CA PRO A 77 -0.52 8.66 -2.76
C PRO A 77 -1.19 7.47 -3.48
N ILE A 78 -1.65 6.46 -2.74
CA ILE A 78 -2.37 5.30 -3.28
C ILE A 78 -3.79 5.73 -3.68
N TRP A 79 -4.47 6.49 -2.81
CA TRP A 79 -5.84 6.97 -3.04
C TRP A 79 -5.95 8.01 -4.14
N ASP A 80 -5.01 8.95 -4.20
CA ASP A 80 -5.03 10.04 -5.19
C ASP A 80 -4.59 9.57 -6.59
N GLY A 81 -4.28 8.28 -6.77
CA GLY A 81 -3.73 7.75 -8.02
C GLY A 81 -2.34 8.30 -8.37
N ARG A 82 -1.68 8.99 -7.43
CA ARG A 82 -0.34 9.59 -7.60
C ARG A 82 0.78 8.55 -7.45
N THR A 83 0.52 7.33 -7.91
CA THR A 83 1.56 6.31 -7.98
C THR A 83 2.38 6.51 -9.25
N SER A 84 3.70 6.55 -9.11
CA SER A 84 4.62 6.98 -10.16
C SER A 84 4.80 5.98 -11.30
N SER A 85 4.19 4.79 -11.19
CA SER A 85 4.25 3.76 -12.22
C SER A 85 3.09 3.88 -13.20
N ALA A 86 3.41 4.32 -14.42
CA ALA A 86 2.51 4.34 -15.57
C ALA A 86 1.92 2.95 -15.94
N ASP A 87 2.48 1.87 -15.38
CA ASP A 87 2.09 0.49 -15.66
C ASP A 87 0.80 0.04 -14.95
N ILE A 88 0.31 0.81 -13.97
CA ILE A 88 -0.97 0.53 -13.30
C ILE A 88 -1.81 1.82 -13.25
N PRO A 89 -2.71 2.06 -14.22
CA PRO A 89 -3.72 3.10 -14.07
C PRO A 89 -4.64 2.72 -12.90
N ARG A 90 -4.48 3.39 -11.75
CA ARG A 90 -5.37 3.26 -10.60
C ARG A 90 -6.39 4.39 -10.64
N SER A 91 -7.63 4.06 -10.97
CA SER A 91 -8.80 4.89 -10.64
C SER A 91 -9.36 4.31 -9.35
N VAL A 92 -9.26 5.04 -8.24
CA VAL A 92 -9.87 4.64 -6.97
C VAL A 92 -11.23 5.32 -6.90
N ASP A 93 -12.31 4.56 -6.83
CA ASP A 93 -13.64 5.11 -6.61
C ASP A 93 -13.79 5.48 -5.13
N HIS A 94 -14.10 6.75 -4.84
CA HIS A 94 -14.17 7.26 -3.48
C HIS A 94 -15.55 7.02 -2.85
N SER A 95 -15.59 6.41 -1.66
CA SER A 95 -16.74 6.49 -0.75
C SER A 95 -16.26 6.78 0.67
N VAL A 96 -16.48 8.01 1.13
CA VAL A 96 -16.23 8.41 2.52
C VAL A 96 -17.58 8.44 3.23
N ARG A 97 -17.78 7.54 4.20
CA ARG A 97 -18.95 7.56 5.09
C ARG A 97 -18.52 8.09 6.45
N THR A 98 -18.71 9.39 6.66
CA THR A 98 -18.65 9.99 8.00
C THR A 98 -19.99 9.77 8.71
N ARG A 99 -19.93 9.51 10.02
CA ARG A 99 -21.11 9.56 10.91
C ARG A 99 -21.48 10.99 11.23
#